data_AF-X1HLN7-F1
#
_entry.id   AF-X1HLN7-F1
#
_cell.length_a   1.000
_cell.length_b   1.000
_cell.length_c   1.000
_cell.angle_alpha   90.00
_cell.angle_beta   90.00
_cell.angle_gamma   90.00
#
_symmetry.space_group_name_H-M   'P 1'
#
loop_
_entity.id
_entity.type
_entity.pdbx_description
1 polymer ?
#
loop_
_entity_poly.entity_id
_entity_poly.type
_entity_poly.pdbx_seq_one_letter_code
_entity_poly.pdbx_strand_id
1 'polypeptide(L)'
;MIDTIVLTIPKSKYIIINYDRFSPSVRGFFKRPYYNLGARNNFSCKQNPTKKDFLSGIYKPRLTVTKRVRKGGYVTPLRIEFSIPKLIFSNNFDEVQENDFELVIKKLKERLKDMEILIEENDLINANVSAIHFSKNIALTDYSSCSMVINELAKINLTKRLDLNKTSFRNGGQIIYYHSNSYEIAIYNSIIEISKLIIRFKPLRLKYYQLEKI
;
A
#
# COMPACT_ATOMS: atom_id res chain seq x y z
N MET A 1 -0.45 6.24 13.39
CA MET A 1 -1.00 4.94 12.94
C MET A 1 -0.08 4.33 11.90
N ILE A 2 0.03 3.00 11.85
CA ILE A 2 0.62 2.34 10.68
C ILE A 2 -0.45 2.25 9.59
N ASP A 3 -0.25 2.93 8.46
CA ASP A 3 -1.19 2.86 7.33
C ASP A 3 -0.84 1.72 6.40
N THR A 4 0.36 1.71 5.83
CA THR A 4 0.75 0.72 4.81
C THR A 4 1.97 -0.05 5.24
N ILE A 5 1.92 -1.38 5.14
CA ILE A 5 3.03 -2.29 5.41
C ILE A 5 3.43 -3.03 4.14
N VAL A 6 4.73 -3.27 4.00
CA VAL A 6 5.29 -4.19 3.02
C VAL A 6 5.96 -5.35 3.74
N LEU A 7 5.40 -6.55 3.58
CA LEU A 7 5.98 -7.80 4.07
C LEU A 7 6.77 -8.52 2.98
N THR A 8 7.74 -9.32 3.38
CA THR A 8 8.49 -10.20 2.48
C THR A 8 8.61 -11.60 3.06
N ILE A 9 8.04 -12.55 2.34
CA ILE A 9 7.93 -13.95 2.74
C ILE A 9 8.88 -14.79 1.87
N PRO A 10 9.78 -15.59 2.46
CA PRO A 10 10.66 -16.48 1.71
C PRO A 10 9.87 -17.66 1.11
N LYS A 11 10.40 -18.27 0.04
CA LYS A 11 9.71 -19.33 -0.71
C LYS A 11 9.30 -20.55 0.13
N SER A 12 10.02 -20.84 1.19
CA SER A 12 9.72 -21.95 2.11
C SER A 12 8.43 -21.75 2.91
N LYS A 13 7.93 -20.52 3.03
CA LYS A 13 6.82 -20.13 3.90
C LYS A 13 5.53 -19.80 3.15
N TYR A 14 5.48 -20.01 1.83
CA TYR A 14 4.27 -19.76 1.04
C TYR A 14 4.09 -20.75 -0.11
N ILE A 15 2.83 -21.01 -0.44
CA ILE A 15 2.42 -21.83 -1.58
C ILE A 15 1.56 -20.98 -2.52
N ILE A 16 1.87 -21.04 -3.82
CA ILE A 16 1.02 -20.48 -4.88
C ILE A 16 0.21 -21.64 -5.43
N ILE A 17 -1.11 -21.59 -5.28
CA ILE A 17 -2.01 -22.63 -5.80
C ILE A 17 -2.10 -22.50 -7.32
N ASN A 18 -2.23 -21.27 -7.83
CA ASN A 18 -2.40 -20.99 -9.25
C ASN A 18 -1.38 -19.96 -9.75
N TYR A 19 -0.44 -20.42 -10.57
CA TYR A 19 0.63 -19.57 -11.09
C TYR A 19 0.15 -18.51 -12.08
N ASP A 20 -0.97 -18.74 -12.75
CA ASP A 20 -1.47 -17.89 -13.84
C ASP A 20 -2.28 -16.68 -13.33
N ARG A 21 -2.47 -16.58 -12.01
CA ARG A 21 -3.04 -15.38 -11.35
C ARG A 21 -2.09 -14.20 -11.36
N PHE A 22 -0.80 -14.45 -11.56
CA PHE A 22 0.19 -13.42 -11.70
C PHE A 22 0.33 -13.03 -13.18
N SER A 23 0.66 -11.76 -13.41
CA SER A 23 0.97 -11.22 -14.72
C SER A 23 2.42 -10.69 -14.72
N PRO A 24 3.31 -11.27 -15.54
CA PRO A 24 3.15 -12.55 -16.24
C PRO A 24 3.07 -13.74 -15.27
N SER A 25 2.63 -14.91 -15.75
CA SER A 25 2.45 -16.13 -14.92
C SER A 25 3.72 -16.50 -14.18
N VAL A 26 3.63 -16.85 -12.89
CA VAL A 26 4.79 -17.26 -12.09
C VAL A 26 5.34 -18.64 -12.51
N ARG A 27 4.63 -19.37 -13.39
CA ARG A 27 4.99 -20.71 -13.83
C ARG A 27 6.43 -20.78 -14.37
N GLY A 28 6.86 -19.77 -15.12
CA GLY A 28 8.21 -19.67 -15.69
C GLY A 28 9.34 -19.55 -14.65
N PHE A 29 9.04 -19.41 -13.36
CA PHE A 29 10.05 -19.51 -12.29
C PHE A 29 10.33 -20.94 -11.86
N PHE A 30 9.33 -21.83 -11.97
CA PHE A 30 9.34 -23.17 -11.37
C PHE A 30 9.25 -24.29 -12.41
N LYS A 31 8.74 -24.01 -13.62
CA LYS A 31 8.59 -24.99 -14.71
C LYS A 31 9.14 -24.44 -16.02
N ARG A 32 9.59 -25.35 -16.90
CA ARG A 32 10.01 -25.02 -18.26
C ARG A 32 8.79 -24.58 -19.11
N PRO A 33 8.95 -23.64 -20.06
CA PRO A 33 10.16 -22.86 -20.32
C PRO A 33 10.41 -21.82 -19.22
N TYR A 34 11.65 -21.74 -18.75
CA TYR A 34 12.02 -20.81 -17.67
C TYR A 34 12.17 -19.38 -18.21
N TYR A 35 11.82 -18.39 -17.39
CA TYR A 35 12.10 -16.99 -17.74
C TYR A 35 13.60 -16.67 -17.70
N ASN A 36 14.03 -15.88 -18.67
CA ASN A 36 15.34 -15.24 -18.64
C ASN A 36 15.32 -14.08 -17.62
N LEU A 37 16.30 -14.03 -16.72
CA LEU A 37 16.37 -13.03 -15.66
C LEU A 37 16.94 -11.67 -16.13
N GLY A 38 17.32 -11.56 -17.40
CA GLY A 38 17.79 -10.33 -18.02
C GLY A 38 19.06 -9.77 -17.38
N ALA A 39 19.47 -8.58 -17.80
CA ALA A 39 20.73 -7.95 -17.38
C ALA A 39 20.80 -7.62 -15.87
N ARG A 40 19.65 -7.45 -15.20
CA ARG A 40 19.57 -7.16 -13.76
C ARG A 40 19.53 -8.43 -12.90
N ASN A 41 19.67 -9.62 -13.49
CA ASN A 41 19.62 -10.91 -12.83
C ASN A 41 18.38 -11.10 -11.93
N ASN A 42 17.26 -10.47 -12.31
CA ASN A 42 15.99 -10.58 -11.64
C ASN A 42 14.80 -10.46 -12.60
N PHE A 43 13.71 -11.15 -12.26
CA PHE A 43 12.45 -11.09 -12.99
C PHE A 43 11.30 -11.10 -12.00
N SER A 44 10.26 -10.30 -12.24
CA SER A 44 9.14 -10.15 -11.30
C SER A 44 7.79 -10.38 -11.97
N CYS A 45 6.92 -11.08 -11.26
CA CYS A 45 5.53 -11.36 -11.63
C CYS A 45 4.61 -10.71 -10.60
N LYS A 46 3.52 -10.07 -11.03
CA LYS A 46 2.66 -9.28 -10.14
C LYS A 46 1.22 -9.75 -10.17
N GLN A 47 0.57 -9.77 -9.01
CA GLN A 47 -0.87 -9.92 -8.88
C GLN A 47 -1.38 -8.72 -8.09
N ASN A 48 -1.85 -7.73 -8.83
CA ASN A 48 -2.33 -6.46 -8.28
C ASN A 48 -3.86 -6.41 -8.32
N PRO A 49 -4.49 -5.63 -7.42
CA PRO A 49 -5.93 -5.40 -7.46
C PRO A 49 -6.36 -4.84 -8.82
N THR A 50 -7.42 -5.40 -9.38
CA THR A 50 -7.99 -4.96 -10.66
C THR A 50 -9.11 -3.95 -10.45
N LYS A 51 -9.54 -3.28 -11.53
CA LYS A 51 -10.74 -2.42 -11.48
C LYS A 51 -11.98 -3.20 -11.02
N LYS A 52 -12.09 -4.49 -11.38
CA LYS A 52 -13.22 -5.34 -10.95
C LYS A 52 -13.23 -5.57 -9.44
N ASP A 53 -12.06 -5.77 -8.83
CA ASP A 53 -11.94 -5.93 -7.38
C ASP A 53 -12.29 -4.64 -6.64
N PHE A 54 -11.94 -3.49 -7.22
CA PHE A 54 -12.36 -2.19 -6.68
C PHE A 54 -13.88 -2.02 -6.76
N LEU A 55 -14.49 -2.41 -7.88
CA LEU A 55 -15.95 -2.35 -8.08
C LEU A 55 -16.71 -3.25 -7.10
N SER A 56 -16.14 -4.39 -6.71
CA SER A 56 -16.76 -5.29 -5.73
C SER A 56 -16.63 -4.81 -4.28
N GLY A 57 -15.92 -3.70 -4.03
CA GLY A 57 -15.68 -3.17 -2.68
C GLY A 57 -14.70 -4.02 -1.86
N ILE A 58 -14.04 -5.00 -2.48
CA ILE A 58 -13.13 -5.93 -1.81
C ILE A 58 -11.70 -5.41 -1.97
N TYR A 59 -11.15 -4.82 -0.89
CA TYR A 59 -9.74 -4.46 -0.87
C TYR A 59 -8.84 -5.71 -0.98
N LYS A 60 -7.86 -5.67 -1.88
CA LYS A 60 -6.86 -6.73 -2.06
C LYS A 60 -5.46 -6.17 -1.90
N PRO A 61 -4.53 -6.94 -1.28
CA PRO A 61 -3.12 -6.57 -1.23
C PRO A 61 -2.49 -6.61 -2.63
N ARG A 62 -1.37 -5.93 -2.80
CA ARG A 62 -0.51 -6.05 -3.99
C ARG A 62 0.54 -7.11 -3.76
N LEU A 63 0.59 -8.09 -4.65
CA LEU A 63 1.53 -9.20 -4.55
C LEU A 63 2.57 -9.12 -5.67
N THR A 64 3.83 -9.32 -5.32
CA THR A 64 4.92 -9.43 -6.29
C THR A 64 5.81 -10.60 -5.92
N VAL A 65 5.99 -11.54 -6.85
CA VAL A 65 6.98 -12.61 -6.73
C VAL A 65 8.16 -12.25 -7.60
N THR A 66 9.37 -12.27 -7.04
CA THR A 66 10.59 -11.93 -7.79
C THR A 66 11.55 -13.10 -7.73
N LYS A 67 11.96 -13.64 -8.88
CA LYS A 67 13.11 -14.56 -8.97
C LYS A 67 14.37 -13.73 -9.18
N ARG A 68 15.36 -13.87 -8.29
CA ARG A 68 16.65 -13.17 -8.40
C ARG A 68 17.82 -14.06 -8.02
N VAL A 69 18.99 -13.78 -8.59
CA VAL A 69 20.25 -14.45 -8.23
C VAL A 69 20.80 -13.85 -6.93
N ARG A 70 21.25 -14.70 -6.00
CA ARG A 70 22.05 -14.35 -4.82
C ARG A 70 23.27 -15.27 -4.74
N LYS A 71 24.26 -14.90 -3.90
CA LYS A 71 25.37 -15.79 -3.57
C LYS A 71 24.79 -17.12 -3.03
N GLY A 72 25.02 -18.22 -3.74
CA GLY A 72 24.49 -19.54 -3.41
C GLY A 72 23.22 -19.99 -4.14
N GLY A 73 22.70 -19.23 -5.12
CA GLY A 73 21.65 -19.71 -6.02
C GLY A 73 20.52 -18.71 -6.30
N TYR A 74 19.31 -19.22 -6.53
CA TYR A 74 18.12 -18.41 -6.79
C TYR A 74 17.28 -18.24 -5.53
N VAL A 75 16.78 -17.02 -5.31
CA VAL A 75 15.76 -16.76 -4.30
C VAL A 75 14.50 -16.22 -4.98
N THR A 76 13.35 -16.68 -4.47
CA THR A 76 12.01 -16.32 -4.96
C THR A 76 11.14 -15.78 -3.82
N PRO A 77 11.46 -14.62 -3.23
CA PRO A 77 10.59 -14.02 -2.21
C PRO A 77 9.24 -13.56 -2.79
N LEU A 78 8.20 -13.64 -1.96
CA LEU A 78 6.90 -13.01 -2.16
C LEU A 78 6.86 -11.70 -1.36
N ARG A 79 6.65 -10.59 -2.06
CA ARG A 79 6.40 -9.26 -1.46
C ARG A 79 4.90 -9.02 -1.40
N ILE A 80 4.41 -8.62 -0.24
CA ILE A 80 3.00 -8.33 0.05
C ILE A 80 2.92 -6.88 0.52
N GLU A 81 2.23 -6.02 -0.23
CA GLU A 81 2.06 -4.60 0.12
C GLU A 81 0.57 -4.30 0.32
N PHE A 82 0.21 -3.76 1.48
CA PHE A 82 -1.19 -3.49 1.83
C PHE A 82 -1.34 -2.37 2.85
N SER A 83 -2.47 -1.66 2.76
CA SER A 83 -2.92 -0.69 3.76
C SER A 83 -3.79 -1.41 4.79
N ILE A 84 -3.43 -1.27 6.07
CA ILE A 84 -4.12 -1.90 7.18
C ILE A 84 -5.54 -1.32 7.34
N PRO A 85 -5.74 0.01 7.39
CA PRO A 85 -7.09 0.58 7.48
C PRO A 85 -8.01 0.10 6.35
N LYS A 86 -7.50 0.06 5.11
CA LYS A 86 -8.28 -0.44 3.97
C LYS A 86 -8.58 -1.93 4.05
N LEU A 87 -7.72 -2.71 4.71
CA LEU A 87 -7.92 -4.15 4.85
C LEU A 87 -9.04 -4.47 5.84
N ILE A 88 -9.12 -3.76 6.97
CA ILE A 88 -10.08 -4.06 8.04
C ILE A 88 -11.33 -3.17 8.02
N PHE A 89 -11.21 -1.89 7.64
CA PHE A 89 -12.31 -0.92 7.61
C PHE A 89 -12.77 -0.54 6.19
N SER A 90 -12.04 -0.97 5.16
CA SER A 90 -12.28 -0.57 3.75
C SER A 90 -12.23 0.95 3.51
N ASN A 91 -11.61 1.71 4.42
CA ASN A 91 -11.43 3.15 4.32
C ASN A 91 -10.06 3.57 4.87
N ASN A 92 -9.74 4.87 4.81
CA ASN A 92 -8.46 5.46 5.25
C ASN A 92 -8.61 6.39 6.47
N PHE A 93 -9.82 6.55 6.99
CA PHE A 93 -10.14 7.51 8.05
C PHE A 93 -9.96 6.92 9.43
N ASP A 94 -10.41 5.68 9.61
CA ASP A 94 -10.35 5.00 10.90
C ASP A 94 -8.91 4.63 11.24
N GLU A 95 -8.48 5.04 12.43
CA GLU A 95 -7.13 4.78 12.89
C GLU A 95 -6.99 3.41 13.54
N VAL A 96 -6.07 2.58 13.02
CA VAL A 96 -5.77 1.24 13.53
C VAL A 96 -5.06 1.33 14.88
N GLN A 97 -5.47 0.46 15.80
CA GLN A 97 -4.90 0.30 17.14
C GLN A 97 -4.21 -1.06 17.30
N GLU A 98 -3.42 -1.22 18.37
CA GLU A 98 -2.71 -2.49 18.64
C GLU A 98 -3.67 -3.67 18.80
N ASN A 99 -4.86 -3.43 19.39
CA ASN A 99 -5.88 -4.44 19.60
C ASN A 99 -6.47 -4.98 18.28
N ASP A 100 -6.24 -4.30 17.15
CA ASP A 100 -6.68 -4.77 15.83
C ASP A 100 -5.72 -5.81 15.23
N PHE A 101 -4.55 -6.07 15.84
CA PHE A 101 -3.49 -6.91 15.26
C PHE A 101 -3.99 -8.30 14.84
N GLU A 102 -4.71 -9.00 15.71
CA GLU A 102 -5.25 -10.33 15.40
C GLU A 102 -6.23 -10.29 14.22
N LEU A 103 -7.09 -9.25 14.17
CA LEU A 103 -8.04 -9.04 13.09
C LEU A 103 -7.32 -8.79 11.76
N VAL A 104 -6.22 -8.02 11.79
CA VAL A 104 -5.39 -7.73 10.61
C VAL A 104 -4.79 -9.01 10.05
N ILE A 105 -4.18 -9.85 10.89
CA ILE A 105 -3.57 -11.11 10.46
C ILE A 105 -4.62 -12.04 9.86
N LYS A 106 -5.77 -12.20 10.53
CA LYS A 106 -6.88 -13.04 10.05
C LYS A 106 -7.40 -12.55 8.70
N LYS A 107 -7.68 -11.24 8.56
CA LYS A 107 -8.17 -10.65 7.31
C LYS A 107 -7.14 -10.74 6.20
N LEU A 108 -5.86 -10.52 6.50
CA LEU A 108 -4.79 -10.66 5.51
C LEU A 108 -4.72 -12.10 4.98
N LYS A 109 -4.75 -13.11 5.87
CA LYS A 109 -4.75 -14.52 5.49
C LYS A 109 -5.95 -14.89 4.63
N GLU A 110 -7.16 -14.44 5.00
CA GLU A 110 -8.38 -14.61 4.19
C GLU A 110 -8.17 -14.05 2.77
N ARG A 111 -7.69 -12.80 2.65
CA ARG A 111 -7.49 -12.16 1.33
C ARG A 111 -6.39 -12.84 0.51
N LEU A 112 -5.32 -13.32 1.14
CA LEU A 112 -4.26 -14.06 0.46
C LEU A 112 -4.79 -15.40 -0.07
N LYS A 113 -5.63 -16.09 0.70
CA LYS A 113 -6.29 -17.33 0.27
C LYS A 113 -7.19 -17.10 -0.95
N ASP A 114 -7.98 -16.03 -0.95
CA ASP A 114 -8.80 -15.62 -2.11
C ASP A 114 -7.95 -15.27 -3.36
N MET A 115 -6.71 -14.86 -3.12
CA MET A 115 -5.71 -14.60 -4.16
C MET A 115 -4.94 -15.85 -4.58
N GLU A 116 -5.31 -17.02 -4.08
CA GLU A 116 -4.69 -18.33 -4.35
C GLU A 116 -3.26 -18.46 -3.79
N ILE A 117 -3.02 -17.81 -2.65
CA ILE A 117 -1.78 -17.85 -1.88
C ILE A 117 -2.04 -18.40 -0.49
N LEU A 118 -1.31 -19.45 -0.10
CA LEU A 118 -1.37 -20.04 1.23
C LEU A 118 -0.12 -19.67 2.03
N ILE A 119 -0.33 -19.14 3.23
CA ILE A 119 0.70 -18.77 4.21
C ILE A 119 0.13 -19.06 5.60
N GLU A 120 0.95 -19.62 6.48
CA GLU A 120 0.57 -19.85 7.88
C GLU A 120 0.51 -18.54 8.68
N GLU A 121 -0.33 -18.47 9.70
CA GLU A 121 -0.48 -17.26 10.52
C GLU A 121 0.82 -16.89 11.21
N ASN A 122 1.52 -17.88 11.77
CA ASN A 122 2.82 -17.68 12.38
C ASN A 122 3.85 -17.13 11.40
N ASP A 123 3.76 -17.45 10.10
CA ASP A 123 4.66 -16.91 9.09
C ASP A 123 4.31 -15.49 8.67
N LEU A 124 3.03 -15.08 8.79
CA LEU A 124 2.60 -13.69 8.62
C LEU A 124 3.01 -12.81 9.80
N ILE A 125 2.83 -13.32 11.03
CA ILE A 125 3.21 -12.63 12.27
C ILE A 125 4.72 -12.39 12.32
N ASN A 126 5.51 -13.40 11.95
CA ASN A 126 6.98 -13.34 11.96
C ASN A 126 7.57 -12.93 10.60
N ALA A 127 6.77 -12.32 9.73
CA ALA A 127 7.21 -11.90 8.41
C ALA A 127 8.24 -10.76 8.49
N ASN A 128 9.22 -10.77 7.60
CA ASN A 128 10.15 -9.65 7.49
C ASN A 128 9.43 -8.42 6.93
N VAL A 129 9.46 -7.32 7.69
CA VAL A 129 8.92 -6.03 7.29
C VAL A 129 9.96 -5.29 6.45
N SER A 130 9.66 -5.08 5.17
CA SER A 130 10.54 -4.41 4.22
C SER A 130 10.30 -2.90 4.14
N ALA A 131 9.10 -2.42 4.47
CA ALA A 131 8.78 -1.00 4.55
C ALA A 131 7.54 -0.78 5.41
N ILE A 132 7.47 0.39 6.06
CA ILE A 132 6.35 0.85 6.85
C ILE A 132 6.06 2.29 6.44
N HIS A 133 4.79 2.60 6.20
CA HIS A 133 4.29 3.95 5.98
C HIS A 133 3.37 4.33 7.13
N PHE A 134 3.77 5.35 7.86
CA PHE A 134 2.97 5.91 8.93
C PHE A 134 2.06 7.02 8.39
N SER A 135 0.87 7.12 8.95
CA SER A 135 -0.01 8.25 8.72
C SER A 135 -0.68 8.67 10.04
N LYS A 136 -1.17 9.91 10.05
CA LYS A 136 -1.92 10.48 11.15
C LYS A 136 -2.96 11.44 10.59
N ASN A 137 -4.21 11.28 11.03
CA ASN A 137 -5.26 12.23 10.72
C ASN A 137 -5.25 13.35 11.77
N ILE A 138 -5.32 14.60 11.31
CA ILE A 138 -5.36 15.79 12.18
C ILE A 138 -6.65 16.54 11.86
N ALA A 139 -7.57 16.58 12.83
CA ALA A 139 -8.79 17.37 12.75
C ALA A 139 -8.47 18.81 13.15
N LEU A 140 -8.85 19.77 12.29
CA LEU A 140 -8.75 21.20 12.58
C LEU A 140 -10.06 21.64 13.25
N THR A 141 -9.99 22.06 14.51
CA THR A 141 -11.16 22.45 15.33
C THR A 141 -11.28 23.96 15.53
N ASP A 142 -10.32 24.72 15.03
CA ASP A 142 -10.18 26.17 15.19
C ASP A 142 -10.69 26.97 13.97
N TYR A 143 -11.57 26.36 13.17
CA TYR A 143 -12.09 26.91 11.90
C TYR A 143 -11.01 27.20 10.84
N SER A 144 -9.76 26.82 11.07
CA SER A 144 -8.71 26.93 10.06
C SER A 144 -9.01 25.97 8.91
N SER A 145 -8.81 26.45 7.68
CA SER A 145 -8.90 25.58 6.51
C SER A 145 -7.60 24.79 6.34
N CYS A 146 -7.68 23.57 5.79
CA CYS A 146 -6.47 22.80 5.49
C CYS A 146 -5.52 23.57 4.56
N SER A 147 -6.05 24.34 3.61
CA SER A 147 -5.26 25.18 2.72
C SER A 147 -4.49 26.26 3.47
N MET A 148 -5.06 26.88 4.51
CA MET A 148 -4.37 27.85 5.36
C MET A 148 -3.18 27.19 6.07
N VAL A 149 -3.42 26.06 6.75
CA VAL A 149 -2.36 25.33 7.48
C VAL A 149 -1.24 24.90 6.53
N ILE A 150 -1.58 24.32 5.38
CA ILE A 150 -0.61 23.91 4.37
C ILE A 150 0.18 25.12 3.89
N ASN A 151 -0.47 26.24 3.55
CA ASN A 151 0.22 27.46 3.12
C ASN A 151 1.12 28.08 4.20
N GLU A 152 0.82 27.92 5.49
CA GLU A 152 1.75 28.35 6.55
C GLU A 152 2.93 27.40 6.69
N LEU A 153 2.70 26.08 6.66
CA LEU A 153 3.77 25.08 6.68
C LEU A 153 4.73 25.23 5.48
N ALA A 154 4.21 25.65 4.33
CA ALA A 154 4.97 25.98 3.12
C ALA A 154 6.08 26.99 3.35
N LYS A 155 5.84 27.97 4.24
CA LYS A 155 6.78 29.06 4.52
C LYS A 155 7.89 28.64 5.47
N ILE A 156 7.70 27.52 6.19
CA ILE A 156 8.68 27.04 7.17
C ILE A 156 9.90 26.50 6.43
N ASN A 157 11.05 27.11 6.70
CA ASN A 157 12.32 26.62 6.18
C ASN A 157 12.86 25.48 7.07
N LEU A 158 12.46 24.25 6.74
CA LEU A 158 12.91 23.04 7.44
C LEU A 158 14.34 22.60 7.06
N THR A 159 15.00 23.26 6.09
CA THR A 159 16.36 22.90 5.63
C THR A 159 17.44 23.03 6.70
N LYS A 160 17.17 23.79 7.77
CA LYS A 160 18.10 23.94 8.91
C LYS A 160 18.22 22.69 9.79
N ARG A 161 17.29 21.73 9.67
CA ARG A 161 17.29 20.48 10.46
C ARG A 161 17.21 19.23 9.58
N LEU A 162 16.66 19.33 8.38
CA LEU A 162 16.43 18.22 7.46
C LEU A 162 17.02 18.55 6.09
N ASP A 163 17.77 17.62 5.49
CA ASP A 163 18.30 17.77 4.13
C ASP A 163 17.16 17.57 3.12
N LEU A 164 16.52 18.67 2.74
CA LEU A 164 15.30 18.67 1.92
C LEU A 164 15.63 19.00 0.47
N ASN A 165 15.52 18.02 -0.42
CA ASN A 165 15.89 18.17 -1.83
C ASN A 165 14.77 18.71 -2.73
N LYS A 166 13.51 18.79 -2.25
CA LYS A 166 12.40 19.36 -3.03
C LYS A 166 11.13 19.59 -2.19
N THR A 167 10.66 20.84 -2.11
CA THR A 167 9.27 21.16 -1.78
C THR A 167 8.48 21.31 -3.08
N SER A 168 7.69 20.30 -3.45
CA SER A 168 6.83 20.42 -4.65
C SER A 168 5.40 20.75 -4.26
N PHE A 169 4.95 21.96 -4.60
CA PHE A 169 3.56 22.36 -4.51
C PHE A 169 2.81 21.84 -5.73
N ARG A 170 1.93 20.85 -5.55
CA ARG A 170 1.04 20.37 -6.62
C ARG A 170 -0.40 20.81 -6.33
N ASN A 171 -1.18 21.04 -7.38
CA ASN A 171 -2.61 21.40 -7.31
C ASN A 171 -2.94 22.69 -6.53
N GLY A 172 -2.13 23.75 -6.65
CA GLY A 172 -2.47 25.07 -6.08
C GLY A 172 -2.44 25.15 -4.55
N GLY A 173 -1.50 24.48 -3.89
CA GLY A 173 -1.31 24.56 -2.44
C GLY A 173 -2.10 23.52 -1.62
N GLN A 174 -2.54 22.42 -2.23
CA GLN A 174 -3.34 21.39 -1.56
C GLN A 174 -2.51 20.28 -0.91
N ILE A 175 -1.23 20.16 -1.28
CA ILE A 175 -0.30 19.15 -0.78
C ILE A 175 1.11 19.76 -0.68
N ILE A 176 1.80 19.45 0.41
CA ILE A 176 3.23 19.70 0.58
C ILE A 176 3.96 18.37 0.73
N TYR A 177 5.09 18.27 0.03
CA TYR A 177 6.04 17.18 0.18
C TYR A 177 7.33 17.72 0.77
N TYR A 178 7.82 17.07 1.81
CA TYR A 178 9.17 17.22 2.33
C TYR A 178 9.93 15.94 2.03
N HIS A 179 10.87 16.01 1.10
CA HIS A 179 11.65 14.87 0.66
C HIS A 179 13.08 14.95 1.20
N SER A 180 13.52 13.89 1.89
CA SER A 180 14.92 13.65 2.25
C SER A 180 15.39 12.32 1.64
N ASN A 181 16.69 12.08 1.64
CA ASN A 181 17.26 10.83 1.14
C ASN A 181 16.78 9.59 1.92
N SER A 182 16.34 9.77 3.17
CA SER A 182 15.97 8.67 4.07
C SER A 182 14.47 8.49 4.24
N TYR A 183 13.67 9.56 4.08
CA TYR A 183 12.23 9.52 4.23
C TYR A 183 11.53 10.67 3.50
N GLU A 184 10.24 10.49 3.27
CA GLU A 184 9.36 11.48 2.65
C GLU A 184 8.15 11.73 3.55
N ILE A 185 7.80 13.00 3.74
CA ILE A 185 6.61 13.42 4.47
C ILE A 185 5.69 14.12 3.49
N ALA A 186 4.43 13.69 3.44
CA ALA A 186 3.38 14.35 2.67
C ALA A 186 2.29 14.87 3.62
N ILE A 187 1.96 16.16 3.49
CA ILE A 187 0.88 16.81 4.24
C ILE A 187 -0.14 17.31 3.24
N TYR A 188 -1.39 16.90 3.36
CA TYR A 188 -2.42 17.20 2.38
C TYR A 188 -3.82 17.23 2.99
N ASN A 189 -4.75 17.83 2.24
CA ASN A 189 -6.17 17.74 2.52
C ASN A 189 -6.75 16.39 2.03
N SER A 190 -6.99 15.46 2.96
CA SER A 190 -7.51 14.12 2.66
C SER A 190 -8.91 14.12 2.06
N ILE A 191 -9.78 15.04 2.47
CA ILE A 191 -11.16 15.15 1.99
C ILE A 191 -11.19 15.50 0.49
N ILE A 192 -10.34 16.44 0.07
CA ILE A 192 -10.24 16.82 -1.35
C ILE A 192 -9.65 15.69 -2.19
N GLU A 193 -8.68 14.94 -1.67
CA GLU A 193 -8.11 13.80 -2.39
C GLU A 193 -9.16 12.70 -2.60
N ILE A 194 -9.96 12.42 -1.56
CA ILE A 194 -11.05 11.45 -1.61
C ILE A 194 -12.15 11.92 -2.57
N SER A 195 -12.53 13.19 -2.56
CA SER A 195 -13.54 13.71 -3.49
C SER A 195 -13.08 13.61 -4.95
N LYS A 196 -11.79 13.86 -5.25
CA LYS A 196 -11.20 13.66 -6.58
C LYS A 196 -11.25 12.19 -7.00
N LEU A 197 -10.97 11.26 -6.09
CA LEU A 197 -11.11 9.82 -6.36
C LEU A 197 -12.56 9.48 -6.69
N ILE A 198 -13.52 9.92 -5.88
CA ILE A 198 -14.96 9.71 -6.13
C ILE A 198 -15.38 10.26 -7.51
N ILE A 199 -14.96 11.48 -7.85
CA ILE A 199 -15.30 12.12 -9.14
C ILE A 199 -14.69 11.38 -10.33
N ARG A 200 -13.43 10.95 -10.24
CA ARG A 200 -12.73 10.21 -11.31
C ARG A 200 -13.35 8.85 -11.60
N PHE A 201 -14.06 8.29 -10.63
CA PHE A 201 -14.72 7.00 -10.71
C PHE A 201 -16.26 7.12 -10.83
N LYS A 202 -16.78 8.25 -11.33
CA LYS A 202 -18.21 8.59 -11.43
C LYS A 202 -19.20 7.61 -12.12
N PRO A 203 -18.82 6.47 -12.75
CA PRO A 203 -19.81 5.40 -12.94
C PRO A 203 -20.25 4.73 -11.61
N LEU A 204 -19.53 4.93 -10.50
CA LEU A 204 -19.77 4.30 -9.19
C LEU A 204 -20.69 5.15 -8.30
N ARG A 205 -21.95 5.17 -8.73
CA ARG A 205 -23.15 5.77 -8.15
C ARG A 205 -23.38 5.53 -6.63
N LEU A 206 -23.95 6.56 -6.00
CA LEU A 206 -25.08 6.48 -5.06
C LEU A 206 -24.92 5.92 -3.63
N LYS A 207 -23.78 5.38 -3.18
CA LYS A 207 -23.67 4.92 -1.76
C LYS A 207 -23.26 5.98 -0.72
N TYR A 208 -22.76 7.14 -1.13
CA TYR A 208 -22.30 8.17 -0.17
C TYR A 208 -23.37 9.22 0.21
N TYR A 209 -24.61 9.10 -0.29
CA TYR A 209 -25.68 10.08 -0.04
C TYR A 209 -26.26 10.10 1.38
N GLN A 210 -25.72 9.32 2.32
CA GLN A 210 -26.32 9.19 3.67
C GLN A 210 -25.52 9.81 4.82
N LEU A 211 -24.35 10.43 4.58
CA LEU A 211 -23.58 11.09 5.66
C LEU A 211 -23.62 12.63 5.62
N GLU A 212 -24.34 13.24 4.67
CA GLU A 212 -24.53 14.71 4.60
C GLU A 212 -25.91 15.18 5.08
N LYS A 213 -26.65 14.34 5.82
CA LYS A 213 -27.90 14.74 6.50
C LYS A 213 -28.02 14.11 7.88
N ILE A 214 -27.24 14.60 8.83
CA ILE A 214 -27.64 14.81 10.25
C ILE A 214 -26.92 16.06 10.73
#